data_AF-A0A9Q3L5R9-F1
#
_entry.id   AF-A0A9Q3L5R9-F1
#
_cell.length_a   1.000
_cell.length_b   1.000
_cell.length_c   1.000
_cell.angle_alpha   90.00
_cell.angle_beta   90.00
_cell.angle_gamma   90.00
#
_symmetry.space_group_name_H-M   'P 1'
#
loop_
_entity.id
_entity.type
_entity.pdbx_description
1 polymer ?
#
loop_
_entity_poly.entity_id
_entity_poly.type
_entity_poly.pdbx_seq_one_letter_code
_entity_poly.pdbx_strand_id
1 'polypeptide(L)'
;MDTACSQGLGAALHQRQIVDCESREGVICYISRKLKNLEARYGATKTECLGLVWALEKLHYYLEGAVFEVYTDCTYLNLLLNMKTTNRHILMWQIAIQEYRGNMTNIYKEGKSHTNADDHYIMSKATHIVTLK
;
A
#
# COMPACT_ATOMS: atom_id res chain seq x y z
N MET A 1 -9.20 29.45 -10.37
CA MET A 1 -10.10 28.85 -9.37
C MET A 1 -9.79 27.36 -9.32
N ASP A 2 -9.01 26.99 -8.31
CA ASP A 2 -8.79 25.69 -7.65
C ASP A 2 -9.16 24.38 -8.36
N THR A 3 -8.16 23.72 -8.95
CA THR A 3 -8.10 22.25 -9.02
C THR A 3 -6.94 21.75 -8.18
N ALA A 4 -7.01 21.99 -6.87
CA ALA A 4 -6.30 21.17 -5.91
C ALA A 4 -7.00 19.81 -5.90
N CYS A 5 -6.68 18.95 -6.88
CA CYS A 5 -6.97 17.53 -6.78
C CYS A 5 -6.18 17.05 -5.55
N SER A 6 -6.87 16.97 -4.41
CA SER A 6 -6.28 16.64 -3.13
C SER A 6 -5.72 15.23 -3.20
N GLN A 7 -4.45 15.11 -3.58
CA GLN A 7 -3.76 13.84 -3.65
C GLN A 7 -3.77 13.22 -2.24
N GLY A 8 -4.14 11.95 -2.15
CA GLY A 8 -4.31 11.22 -0.91
C GLY A 8 -3.78 9.80 -1.04
N LEU A 9 -3.40 9.22 0.09
CA LEU A 9 -2.98 7.83 0.19
C LEU A 9 -4.16 7.02 0.72
N GLY A 10 -4.37 5.82 0.16
CA GLY A 10 -5.44 4.91 0.58
C GLY A 10 -4.97 3.47 0.60
N ALA A 11 -5.45 2.67 1.54
CA ALA A 11 -5.22 1.23 1.55
C ALA A 11 -6.42 0.49 2.16
N ALA A 12 -6.58 -0.76 1.77
CA ALA A 12 -7.60 -1.66 2.31
C ALA A 12 -6.93 -2.93 2.82
N LEU A 13 -7.32 -3.38 4.01
CA LEU A 13 -6.91 -4.66 4.58
C LEU A 13 -8.04 -5.65 4.39
N HIS A 14 -7.75 -6.74 3.70
CA HIS A 14 -8.67 -7.85 3.44
C HIS A 14 -8.15 -9.09 4.16
N GLN A 15 -9.06 -9.96 4.58
CA GLN A 15 -8.75 -11.26 5.15
C GLN A 15 -9.46 -12.34 4.37
N ARG A 16 -8.72 -13.38 4.00
CA ARG A 16 -9.31 -14.59 3.46
C ARG A 16 -9.82 -15.43 4.63
N GLN A 17 -11.13 -15.66 4.67
CA GLN A 17 -11.78 -16.52 5.65
C GLN A 17 -12.38 -17.72 4.93
N ILE A 18 -12.26 -18.90 5.55
CA ILE A 18 -12.94 -20.11 5.08
C ILE A 18 -14.28 -20.15 5.79
N VAL A 19 -15.35 -19.93 5.05
CA VAL A 19 -16.74 -19.97 5.54
C VAL A 19 -17.46 -21.03 4.71
N ASP A 20 -18.07 -22.01 5.38
CA ASP A 20 -18.85 -23.07 4.72
C ASP A 20 -18.07 -23.83 3.61
N CYS A 21 -16.80 -24.14 3.86
CA CYS A 21 -15.88 -24.78 2.90
C CYS A 21 -15.53 -23.95 1.66
N GLU A 22 -15.92 -22.68 1.60
CA GLU A 22 -15.57 -21.73 0.53
C GLU A 22 -14.61 -20.65 1.05
N SER A 23 -13.61 -20.28 0.25
CA SER A 23 -12.76 -19.12 0.58
C SER A 23 -13.48 -17.83 0.22
N ARG A 24 -13.80 -17.00 1.21
CA ARG A 24 -14.35 -15.66 1.01
C ARG A 24 -13.36 -14.60 1.46
N GLU A 25 -13.25 -13.52 0.70
CA GLU A 25 -12.43 -12.36 1.08
C GLU A 25 -13.31 -11.32 1.75
N GLY A 26 -13.09 -11.11 3.05
CA GLY A 26 -13.77 -10.11 3.85
C GLY A 26 -12.87 -8.89 4.06
N VAL A 27 -13.45 -7.68 3.98
CA VAL A 27 -12.69 -6.46 4.30
C VAL A 27 -12.65 -6.28 5.81
N ILE A 28 -11.44 -6.13 6.37
CA ILE A 28 -11.24 -5.80 7.79
C ILE A 28 -11.37 -4.29 7.99
N CYS A 29 -10.58 -3.52 7.23
CA CYS A 29 -10.54 -2.07 7.40
C CYS A 29 -10.08 -1.32 6.16
N TYR A 30 -10.54 -0.08 6.04
CA TYR A 30 -10.03 0.91 5.10
C TYR A 30 -9.24 1.98 5.84
N ILE A 31 -8.09 2.36 5.31
CA ILE A 31 -7.29 3.47 5.81
C ILE A 31 -7.08 4.49 4.69
N SER A 32 -7.20 5.77 5.01
CA SER A 32 -6.89 6.84 4.06
C SER A 32 -6.32 8.06 4.78
N ARG A 33 -5.48 8.84 4.09
CA ARG A 33 -5.01 10.14 4.58
C ARG A 33 -4.72 11.10 3.42
N LYS A 34 -4.78 12.40 3.71
CA LYS A 34 -4.31 13.44 2.78
C LYS A 34 -2.78 13.49 2.75
N LEU A 35 -2.20 13.74 1.58
CA LEU A 35 -0.75 13.98 1.47
C LEU A 35 -0.37 15.29 2.14
N LYS A 36 0.79 15.29 2.81
CA LYS A 36 1.36 16.53 3.36
C LYS A 36 1.91 17.39 2.21
N ASN A 37 1.98 18.71 2.41
CA ASN A 37 2.53 19.64 1.42
C ASN A 37 3.94 19.26 0.92
N LEU A 38 4.76 18.64 1.79
CA LEU A 38 6.10 18.17 1.42
C LEU A 38 6.07 16.88 0.57
N GLU A 39 5.10 16.01 0.85
CA GLU A 39 4.90 14.72 0.17
C GLU A 39 4.23 14.92 -1.19
N ALA A 40 3.38 15.93 -1.33
CA ALA A 40 2.76 16.33 -2.60
C ALA A 40 3.79 16.77 -3.67
N ARG A 41 5.02 17.09 -3.26
CA ARG A 41 6.13 17.40 -4.18
C ARG A 41 6.88 16.17 -4.66
N TYR A 42 6.57 14.98 -4.13
CA TYR A 42 7.19 13.74 -4.57
C TYR A 42 6.66 13.33 -5.94
N GLY A 43 7.54 12.78 -6.78
CA GLY A 43 7.12 12.16 -8.04
C GLY A 43 6.26 10.93 -7.78
N ALA A 44 5.43 10.55 -8.75
CA ALA A 44 4.43 9.48 -8.63
C ALA A 44 4.97 8.21 -7.96
N THR A 45 6.12 7.71 -8.42
CA THR A 45 6.77 6.51 -7.89
C THR A 45 7.14 6.60 -6.40
N LYS A 46 7.62 7.76 -5.96
CA LYS A 46 7.95 7.98 -4.54
C LYS A 46 6.70 8.08 -3.68
N THR A 47 5.64 8.68 -4.21
CA THR A 47 4.34 8.79 -3.54
C THR A 47 3.67 7.43 -3.38
N GLU A 48 3.77 6.56 -4.39
CA GLU A 48 3.28 5.18 -4.33
C GLU A 48 4.05 4.37 -3.26
N CYS A 49 5.39 4.44 -3.25
CA CYS A 49 6.21 3.81 -2.22
C CYS A 49 5.90 4.32 -0.81
N LEU A 50 5.72 5.64 -0.66
CA LEU A 50 5.31 6.26 0.60
C LEU A 50 3.95 5.72 1.04
N GLY A 51 3.01 5.56 0.11
CA GLY A 51 1.69 4.98 0.35
C GLY A 51 1.77 3.60 0.96
N LEU A 52 2.63 2.73 0.40
CA LEU A 52 2.81 1.40 0.93
C LEU A 52 3.44 1.40 2.31
N VAL A 53 4.56 2.10 2.49
CA VAL A 53 5.28 2.12 3.78
C VAL A 53 4.34 2.62 4.86
N TRP A 54 3.57 3.67 4.57
CA TRP A 54 2.55 4.17 5.46
C TRP A 54 1.45 3.14 5.77
N ALA A 55 0.99 2.39 4.78
CA ALA A 55 0.00 1.34 4.99
C ALA A 55 0.52 0.21 5.88
N LEU A 56 1.76 -0.26 5.65
CA LEU A 56 2.42 -1.26 6.47
C LEU A 56 2.60 -0.78 7.92
N GLU A 57 3.07 0.45 8.12
CA GLU A 57 3.19 1.05 9.45
C GLU A 57 1.84 1.14 10.18
N LYS A 58 0.77 1.50 9.47
CA LYS A 58 -0.57 1.61 10.07
C LYS A 58 -1.22 0.27 10.36
N LEU A 59 -0.93 -0.74 9.56
CA LEU A 59 -1.47 -2.08 9.70
C LEU A 59 -0.52 -3.02 10.45
N HIS A 60 0.59 -2.52 11.01
CA HIS A 60 1.61 -3.30 11.71
C HIS A 60 1.00 -4.32 12.69
N TYR A 61 0.09 -3.89 13.56
CA TYR A 61 -0.59 -4.76 14.52
C TYR A 61 -1.40 -5.92 13.90
N TYR A 62 -1.84 -5.79 12.65
CA TYR A 62 -2.54 -6.85 11.91
C TYR A 62 -1.58 -7.74 11.11
N LEU A 63 -0.39 -7.22 10.78
CA LEU A 63 0.59 -7.87 9.90
C LEU A 63 1.70 -8.57 10.68
N GLU A 64 1.92 -8.20 11.93
CA GLU A 64 2.90 -8.82 12.80
C GLU A 64 2.62 -10.32 12.95
N GLY A 65 3.58 -11.15 12.53
CA GLY A 65 3.47 -12.62 12.58
C GLY A 65 2.55 -13.26 11.53
N ALA A 66 1.81 -12.48 10.75
CA ALA A 66 0.92 -13.00 9.70
C ALA A 66 1.64 -13.13 8.35
N VAL A 67 1.20 -14.07 7.51
CA VAL A 67 1.62 -14.16 6.10
C VAL A 67 0.60 -13.41 5.25
N PHE A 68 1.09 -12.48 4.43
CA PHE A 68 0.21 -11.60 3.68
C PHE A 68 0.73 -11.25 2.29
N GLU A 69 -0.22 -10.84 1.44
CA GLU A 69 0.02 -10.43 0.06
C GLU A 69 -0.25 -8.93 -0.06
N VAL A 70 0.68 -8.20 -0.67
CA VAL A 70 0.55 -6.77 -0.94
C VAL A 70 0.35 -6.58 -2.44
N TYR A 71 -0.82 -6.04 -2.81
CA TYR A 71 -1.11 -5.63 -4.17
C TYR A 71 -0.79 -4.15 -4.33
N THR A 72 0.11 -3.83 -5.25
CA THR A 72 0.54 -2.46 -5.55
C THR A 72 0.79 -2.29 -7.05
N ASP A 73 0.54 -1.09 -7.56
CA ASP A 73 0.92 -0.65 -8.91
C ASP A 73 2.34 -0.06 -8.94
N CYS A 74 3.09 -0.18 -7.84
CA CYS A 74 4.44 0.35 -7.74
C CYS A 74 5.49 -0.69 -8.16
N THR A 75 5.98 -0.59 -9.39
CA THR A 75 7.12 -1.39 -9.88
C THR A 75 8.42 -1.12 -9.12
N TYR A 76 8.53 0.03 -8.45
CA TYR A 76 9.74 0.49 -7.78
C TYR A 76 10.00 -0.20 -6.45
N LEU A 77 9.05 -0.95 -5.88
CA LEU A 77 9.26 -1.61 -4.60
C LEU A 77 10.40 -2.64 -4.63
N ASN A 78 10.40 -3.49 -5.67
CA ASN A 78 11.44 -4.49 -5.84
C ASN A 78 12.81 -3.85 -6.10
N LEU A 79 12.83 -2.67 -6.74
CA LEU A 79 14.06 -1.90 -6.94
C LEU A 79 14.51 -1.25 -5.62
N LEU A 80 13.58 -0.69 -4.85
CA LEU A 80 13.83 -0.05 -3.57
C LEU A 80 14.44 -1.02 -2.55
N LEU A 81 14.01 -2.28 -2.53
CA LEU A 81 14.59 -3.30 -1.64
C LEU A 81 16.02 -3.72 -1.98
N ASN A 82 16.44 -3.54 -3.24
CA ASN A 82 17.74 -4.02 -3.72
C ASN A 82 18.75 -2.88 -3.98
N MET A 83 18.32 -1.63 -3.98
CA MET A 83 19.20 -0.50 -4.27
C MET A 83 19.96 -0.02 -3.02
N LYS A 84 21.22 0.38 -3.22
CA LYS A 84 21.98 1.11 -2.21
C LYS A 84 21.64 2.59 -2.30
N THR A 85 21.16 3.17 -1.21
CA THR A 85 20.79 4.59 -1.15
C THR A 85 21.55 5.30 -0.02
N THR A 86 21.96 6.53 -0.28
CA THR A 86 22.47 7.47 0.74
C THR A 86 21.34 8.35 1.30
N ASN A 87 20.11 8.25 0.77
CA ASN A 87 18.98 9.01 1.25
C ASN A 87 18.39 8.38 2.52
N ARG A 88 18.47 9.11 3.63
CA ARG A 88 17.96 8.67 4.94
C ARG A 88 16.49 8.25 4.91
N HIS A 89 15.62 8.94 4.18
CA HIS A 89 14.20 8.59 4.12
C HIS A 89 14.00 7.23 3.45
N ILE A 90 14.70 7.00 2.35
CA ILE A 90 14.57 5.73 1.62
C ILE A 90 15.17 4.58 2.42
N LEU A 91 16.27 4.83 3.14
CA LEU A 91 16.86 3.85 4.05
C LEU A 91 15.88 3.45 5.18
N MET A 92 15.17 4.42 5.77
CA MET A 92 14.15 4.12 6.79
C MET A 92 13.00 3.28 6.20
N TRP A 93 12.56 3.58 4.97
CA TRP A 93 11.54 2.78 4.29
C TRP A 93 12.03 1.35 4.00
N GLN A 94 13.29 1.18 3.58
CA GLN A 94 13.87 -0.14 3.39
C GLN A 94 13.87 -0.96 4.66
N ILE A 95 14.26 -0.37 5.79
CA ILE A 95 14.28 -1.05 7.09
C ILE A 95 12.86 -1.45 7.50
N ALA A 96 11.88 -0.56 7.36
CA ALA A 96 10.47 -0.84 7.68
C ALA A 96 9.90 -1.99 6.84
N ILE A 97 10.22 -2.05 5.54
CA ILE A 97 9.75 -3.14 4.67
C ILE A 97 10.53 -4.45 4.93
N GLN A 98 11.80 -4.35 5.34
CA GLN A 98 12.66 -5.51 5.59
C GLN A 98 12.12 -6.42 6.70
N GLU A 99 11.47 -5.85 7.71
CA GLU A 99 10.79 -6.59 8.78
C GLU A 99 9.75 -7.57 8.24
N TYR A 100 9.00 -7.17 7.21
CA TYR A 100 7.95 -7.99 6.63
C TYR A 100 8.43 -8.89 5.49
N ARG A 101 9.69 -8.78 5.05
CA ARG A 101 10.19 -9.46 3.84
C ARG A 101 10.03 -10.99 3.88
N GLY A 102 10.08 -11.60 5.07
CA GLY A 102 9.89 -13.04 5.25
C GLY A 102 8.45 -13.53 5.07
N ASN A 103 7.48 -12.65 5.32
CA ASN A 103 6.06 -12.98 5.39
C ASN A 103 5.20 -12.26 4.35
N MET A 104 5.77 -11.23 3.70
CA MET A 104 5.12 -10.41 2.69
C MET A 104 5.45 -10.90 1.29
N THR A 105 4.41 -11.20 0.50
CA THR A 105 4.54 -11.41 -0.94
C THR A 105 4.05 -10.17 -1.69
N ASN A 106 4.92 -9.54 -2.48
CA ASN A 106 4.53 -8.40 -3.30
C ASN A 106 3.97 -8.89 -4.65
N ILE A 107 2.77 -8.42 -5.00
CA ILE A 107 2.09 -8.71 -6.26
C ILE A 107 1.88 -7.39 -6.99
N TYR A 108 2.55 -7.25 -8.14
CA TYR A 108 2.31 -6.11 -9.02
C TYR A 108 0.98 -6.31 -9.76
N LYS A 109 0.08 -5.33 -9.65
CA LYS A 109 -1.18 -5.30 -10.40
C LYS A 109 -1.32 -3.95 -11.08
N GLU A 110 -1.48 -3.94 -12.40
CA GLU A 110 -1.66 -2.70 -13.15
C GLU A 110 -2.94 -1.97 -12.70
N GLY A 111 -2.84 -0.66 -12.45
CA GLY A 111 -3.87 0.19 -11.84
C GLY A 111 -5.16 0.40 -12.64
N LYS A 112 -5.54 -0.51 -13.55
CA LYS A 112 -6.80 -0.50 -14.30
C LYS A 112 -7.90 -1.38 -13.69
N SER A 113 -7.67 -2.07 -12.57
CA SER A 113 -8.70 -2.93 -11.94
C SER A 113 -8.59 -2.96 -10.40
N HIS A 114 -9.00 -1.86 -9.77
CA HIS A 114 -9.42 -1.84 -8.37
C HIS A 114 -10.92 -1.52 -8.31
N THR A 115 -11.76 -2.37 -8.90
CA THR A 115 -13.23 -2.20 -8.93
C THR A 115 -13.89 -2.61 -7.60
N ASN A 116 -13.24 -2.31 -6.47
CA ASN A 116 -13.73 -2.65 -5.13
C ASN A 116 -13.92 -1.40 -4.24
N ALA A 117 -13.94 -0.22 -4.85
CA ALA A 117 -14.33 1.03 -4.20
C ALA A 117 -15.32 1.74 -5.13
N ASP A 118 -16.54 1.94 -4.66
CA ASP A 118 -17.64 2.54 -5.40
C ASP A 118 -17.28 3.88 -6.08
N ASP A 119 -17.91 4.08 -7.24
CA ASP A 119 -17.63 4.98 -8.36
C ASP A 119 -17.74 6.51 -8.11
N HIS A 120 -17.24 7.07 -7.01
CA HIS A 120 -17.27 8.55 -6.85
C HIS A 120 -16.14 9.24 -6.08
N TYR A 121 -14.93 8.70 -6.06
CA TYR A 121 -13.78 9.51 -5.67
C TYR A 121 -12.63 9.25 -6.63
N ILE A 122 -12.25 10.31 -7.36
CA ILE A 122 -10.99 10.37 -8.10
C ILE A 122 -9.86 10.40 -7.05
N MET A 123 -9.59 9.25 -6.42
CA MET A 123 -8.41 9.01 -5.58
C MET A 123 -7.26 8.84 -6.57
N SER A 124 -6.67 9.95 -7.01
CA SER A 124 -5.48 9.92 -7.86
C SER A 124 -4.32 9.25 -7.09
N LYS A 125 -4.21 7.93 -7.26
CA LYS A 125 -3.11 7.02 -6.94
C LYS A 125 -2.77 6.80 -5.45
N ALA A 126 -3.19 5.65 -4.93
CA ALA A 126 -2.33 4.49 -4.65
C ALA A 126 -3.09 3.50 -3.75
N THR A 127 -4.03 2.73 -4.32
CA THR A 127 -4.87 1.76 -3.59
C THR A 127 -4.05 0.49 -3.31
N HIS A 128 -3.47 0.41 -2.12
CA HIS A 128 -2.76 -0.79 -1.69
C HIS A 128 -3.74 -1.75 -1.02
N ILE A 129 -3.81 -2.99 -1.51
CA ILE A 129 -4.62 -4.03 -0.87
C ILE A 129 -3.66 -4.97 -0.16
N VAL A 130 -3.87 -5.14 1.14
CA VAL A 130 -3.13 -6.12 1.95
C VAL A 130 -4.07 -7.26 2.26
N THR A 131 -3.73 -8.48 1.85
CA THR A 131 -4.56 -9.67 2.08
C THR A 131 -3.87 -10.61 3.05
N LEU A 132 -4.53 -10.89 4.18
CA LEU A 132 -4.09 -11.90 5.14
C LEU A 132 -4.54 -13.31 4.69
N LYS A 133 -3.64 -14.29 4.81
CA LYS A 133 -3.93 -15.72 4.59
C LYS A 133 -4.30 -16.44 5.88
#